data_AF-A0ABD1JK12-F1
#
_entry.id   AF-A0ABD1JK12-F1
#
_cell.length_a   1.000
_cell.length_b   1.000
_cell.length_c   1.000
_cell.angle_alpha   90.00
_cell.angle_beta   90.00
_cell.angle_gamma   90.00
#
_symmetry.space_group_name_H-M   'P 1'
#
loop_
_entity.id
_entity.type
_entity.pdbx_description
1 polymer ?
#
loop_
_entity_poly.entity_id
_entity_poly.type
_entity_poly.pdbx_seq_one_letter_code
_entity_poly.pdbx_strand_id
1 'polypeptide(L)'
;MKTPDAVLLLLWLGLLLVAAESGGQHGGGAASTEQTCQPDIHTVLREMSTLIAEQRVELRHTKAQLEAMEKKAEIMETRLTASEAKAETMETRLRTSEKTIEEQRMELRQTKARLNVSERYVEQLKSENEAQAKSLNLTGSEVEELRRERQARRVSFSAALQTSEAGHTGPFPVATPLVYRYVITNVGDAYNPNTGVFTAPVRGVYLFFVFLHAGGHASNTAGVSLHKNGDHVVIAYAHQTSLSVNPSNGASLLLEVGDVVYVKLWPKAWVFDSNNHHTTFSGHLLFPM
;
A
#
# COMPACT_ATOMS: atom_id res chain seq x y z
N MET A 1 -27.88 -23.24 -35.68
CA MET A 1 -27.73 -23.96 -36.97
C MET A 1 -26.98 -25.26 -36.71
N LYS A 2 -27.40 -26.36 -37.35
CA LYS A 2 -26.68 -27.66 -37.49
C LYS A 2 -26.26 -28.42 -36.22
N THR A 3 -27.03 -29.47 -35.94
CA THR A 3 -26.55 -30.83 -35.56
C THR A 3 -26.03 -31.56 -36.83
N PRO A 4 -25.66 -32.87 -36.84
CA PRO A 4 -25.42 -33.84 -35.74
C PRO A 4 -24.05 -34.56 -35.85
N ASP A 5 -23.73 -35.47 -34.93
CA ASP A 5 -23.64 -36.93 -35.25
C ASP A 5 -23.25 -37.76 -34.01
N ALA A 6 -24.03 -38.81 -33.76
CA ALA A 6 -23.83 -39.81 -32.70
C ALA A 6 -23.85 -41.21 -33.34
N VAL A 7 -23.06 -42.14 -32.81
CA VAL A 7 -22.69 -43.39 -33.52
C VAL A 7 -22.97 -44.64 -32.67
N LEU A 8 -23.60 -45.65 -33.30
CA LEU A 8 -23.87 -47.05 -32.87
C LEU A 8 -24.79 -47.25 -31.63
N LEU A 9 -25.96 -47.92 -31.72
CA LEU A 9 -26.27 -49.36 -31.99
C LEU A 9 -25.73 -50.29 -30.89
N LEU A 10 -26.50 -51.22 -30.28
CA LEU A 10 -27.42 -52.24 -30.84
C LEU A 10 -28.68 -52.46 -29.94
N LEU A 11 -29.91 -52.57 -30.47
CA LEU A 11 -30.70 -53.81 -30.77
C LEU A 11 -30.92 -54.77 -29.55
N TRP A 12 -32.11 -55.31 -29.24
CA TRP A 12 -33.38 -55.50 -29.98
C TRP A 12 -34.58 -55.76 -29.03
N LEU A 13 -35.84 -55.50 -29.44
CA LEU A 13 -37.05 -56.02 -28.76
C LEU A 13 -38.32 -55.99 -29.65
N GLY A 14 -39.16 -57.04 -29.56
CA GLY A 14 -40.52 -57.14 -30.14
C GLY A 14 -40.59 -58.01 -31.41
N LEU A 15 -41.72 -58.68 -31.74
CA LEU A 15 -42.95 -59.03 -30.99
C LEU A 15 -43.64 -60.21 -31.71
N LEU A 16 -44.62 -60.89 -31.06
CA LEU A 16 -45.45 -61.97 -31.64
C LEU A 16 -46.26 -61.56 -32.90
N LEU A 17 -46.61 -62.55 -33.75
CA LEU A 17 -48.01 -62.74 -34.21
C LEU A 17 -48.33 -64.18 -34.71
N VAL A 18 -49.62 -64.44 -34.95
CA VAL A 18 -50.36 -65.74 -35.06
C VAL A 18 -51.15 -65.76 -36.40
N ALA A 19 -51.52 -66.85 -37.11
CA ALA A 19 -51.74 -68.29 -36.80
C ALA A 19 -51.49 -69.20 -38.04
N ALA A 20 -51.62 -70.54 -37.91
CA ALA A 20 -52.47 -71.41 -38.78
C ALA A 20 -52.28 -72.94 -38.56
N GLU A 21 -53.38 -73.67 -38.65
CA GLU A 21 -53.59 -75.12 -38.44
C GLU A 21 -53.02 -76.06 -39.55
N SER A 22 -52.82 -77.35 -39.22
CA SER A 22 -53.54 -78.50 -39.83
C SER A 22 -52.74 -79.83 -39.88
N GLY A 23 -53.41 -80.95 -39.57
CA GLY A 23 -52.98 -82.34 -39.87
C GLY A 23 -51.95 -82.98 -38.90
N GLY A 24 -51.98 -84.30 -38.63
CA GLY A 24 -52.91 -85.31 -39.13
C GLY A 24 -52.34 -86.74 -39.20
N GLN A 25 -52.11 -87.38 -38.04
CA GLN A 25 -52.21 -88.84 -37.77
C GLN A 25 -51.46 -89.95 -38.60
N HIS A 26 -51.13 -91.03 -37.87
CA HIS A 26 -50.79 -92.41 -38.33
C HIS A 26 -49.43 -92.63 -39.06
N GLY A 27 -48.78 -93.80 -38.97
CA GLY A 27 -49.04 -94.98 -38.14
C GLY A 27 -48.47 -96.30 -38.72
N GLY A 28 -48.03 -97.24 -37.86
CA GLY A 28 -47.62 -98.62 -38.22
C GLY A 28 -46.21 -98.78 -38.85
N GLY A 29 -45.52 -99.92 -38.76
CA GLY A 29 -45.78 -101.15 -37.99
C GLY A 29 -45.44 -102.44 -38.76
N ALA A 30 -44.62 -103.33 -38.19
CA ALA A 30 -44.49 -104.78 -38.50
C ALA A 30 -43.55 -105.42 -37.43
N ALA A 31 -43.77 -106.56 -36.76
CA ALA A 31 -44.59 -107.79 -36.89
C ALA A 31 -43.77 -109.04 -37.25
N SER A 32 -43.41 -109.84 -36.22
CA SER A 32 -42.97 -111.26 -36.23
C SER A 32 -42.52 -111.63 -34.80
N THR A 33 -42.82 -112.76 -34.16
CA THR A 33 -43.64 -113.95 -34.50
C THR A 33 -44.15 -114.58 -33.19
N GLU A 34 -45.00 -115.59 -33.30
CA GLU A 34 -45.47 -116.53 -32.26
C GLU A 34 -44.53 -116.79 -31.07
N GLN A 35 -45.05 -116.85 -29.82
CA GLN A 35 -45.27 -118.12 -29.12
C GLN A 35 -46.09 -117.94 -27.81
N THR A 36 -46.94 -118.93 -27.54
CA THR A 36 -47.83 -119.21 -26.38
C THR A 36 -47.61 -118.59 -24.99
N CYS A 37 -48.76 -118.52 -24.28
CA CYS A 37 -49.01 -118.29 -22.84
C CYS A 37 -49.33 -116.85 -22.43
N GLN A 38 -50.44 -116.68 -21.71
CA GLN A 38 -50.84 -115.41 -21.09
C GLN A 38 -49.70 -114.86 -20.22
N PRO A 39 -49.46 -113.54 -20.20
CA PRO A 39 -48.83 -112.94 -19.04
C PRO A 39 -49.76 -113.19 -17.85
N ASP A 40 -49.24 -113.93 -16.87
CA ASP A 40 -49.86 -114.07 -15.55
C ASP A 40 -50.31 -112.68 -15.05
N ILE A 41 -51.43 -112.62 -14.33
CA ILE A 41 -51.93 -111.38 -13.72
C ILE A 41 -50.83 -110.74 -12.86
N HIS A 42 -49.97 -111.57 -12.24
CA HIS A 42 -48.79 -111.10 -11.51
C HIS A 42 -47.73 -110.40 -12.36
N THR A 43 -47.63 -110.64 -13.68
CA THR A 43 -46.67 -109.97 -14.57
C THR A 43 -47.14 -108.56 -14.93
N VAL A 44 -48.40 -108.41 -15.36
CA VAL A 44 -48.99 -107.08 -15.63
C VAL A 44 -49.07 -106.25 -14.34
N LEU A 45 -49.43 -106.87 -13.22
CA LEU A 45 -49.43 -106.19 -11.92
C LEU A 45 -48.01 -105.78 -11.48
N ARG A 46 -46.97 -106.52 -11.90
CA ARG A 46 -45.56 -106.17 -11.63
C ARG A 46 -45.07 -105.05 -12.53
N GLU A 47 -45.39 -105.05 -13.83
CA GLU A 47 -45.11 -103.94 -14.75
C GLU A 47 -45.85 -102.65 -14.37
N MET A 48 -47.11 -102.78 -13.97
CA MET A 48 -47.89 -101.66 -13.43
C MET A 48 -47.31 -101.18 -12.09
N SER A 49 -46.79 -102.10 -11.24
CA SER A 49 -46.07 -101.72 -10.01
C SER A 49 -44.72 -101.06 -10.29
N THR A 50 -43.99 -101.45 -11.33
CA THR A 50 -42.73 -100.78 -11.73
C THR A 50 -43.01 -99.41 -12.33
N LEU A 51 -44.01 -99.26 -13.20
CA LEU A 51 -44.43 -97.96 -13.74
C LEU A 51 -44.96 -97.03 -12.63
N ILE A 52 -45.71 -97.55 -11.65
CA ILE A 52 -46.13 -96.77 -10.47
C ILE A 52 -44.92 -96.42 -9.59
N ALA A 53 -43.90 -97.28 -9.49
CA ALA A 53 -42.67 -96.98 -8.77
C ALA A 53 -41.82 -95.91 -9.50
N GLU A 54 -41.72 -95.98 -10.83
CA GLU A 54 -41.04 -95.00 -11.70
C GLU A 54 -41.75 -93.65 -11.65
N GLN A 55 -43.07 -93.59 -11.87
CA GLN A 55 -43.85 -92.37 -11.68
C GLN A 55 -43.71 -91.82 -10.26
N ARG A 56 -43.65 -92.66 -9.22
CA ARG A 56 -43.36 -92.21 -7.84
C ARG A 56 -41.94 -91.67 -7.67
N VAL A 57 -40.96 -92.11 -8.45
CA VAL A 57 -39.60 -91.54 -8.45
C VAL A 57 -39.58 -90.21 -9.20
N GLU A 58 -40.22 -90.11 -10.37
CA GLU A 58 -40.36 -88.86 -11.13
C GLU A 58 -41.15 -87.79 -10.36
N LEU A 59 -42.26 -88.15 -9.71
CA LEU A 59 -43.01 -87.25 -8.82
C LEU A 59 -42.16 -86.78 -7.63
N ARG A 60 -41.30 -87.64 -7.07
CA ARG A 60 -40.36 -87.24 -6.02
C ARG A 60 -39.27 -86.32 -6.55
N HIS A 61 -38.75 -86.56 -7.75
CA HIS A 61 -37.72 -85.73 -8.38
C HIS A 61 -38.26 -84.35 -8.75
N THR A 62 -39.40 -84.30 -9.44
CA THR A 62 -40.08 -83.04 -9.81
C THR A 62 -40.53 -82.25 -8.57
N LYS A 63 -41.05 -82.92 -7.52
CA LYS A 63 -41.32 -82.27 -6.23
C LYS A 63 -40.05 -81.69 -5.59
N ALA A 64 -38.95 -82.44 -5.54
CA ALA A 64 -37.69 -81.94 -4.98
C ALA A 64 -37.10 -80.79 -5.82
N GLN A 65 -37.27 -80.80 -7.15
CA GLN A 65 -36.91 -79.69 -8.02
C GLN A 65 -37.81 -78.46 -7.78
N LEU A 66 -39.11 -78.64 -7.56
CA LEU A 66 -40.03 -77.56 -7.16
C LEU A 66 -39.63 -76.94 -5.82
N GLU A 67 -39.41 -77.74 -4.78
CA GLU A 67 -38.95 -77.25 -3.46
C GLU A 67 -37.58 -76.54 -3.55
N ALA A 68 -36.69 -76.98 -4.46
CA ALA A 68 -35.41 -76.32 -4.71
C ALA A 68 -35.55 -75.04 -5.55
N MET A 69 -36.53 -74.96 -6.45
CA MET A 69 -36.89 -73.75 -7.20
C MET A 69 -37.53 -72.71 -6.28
N GLU A 70 -38.43 -73.13 -5.40
CA GLU A 70 -39.10 -72.31 -4.39
C GLU A 70 -38.08 -71.65 -3.44
N LYS A 71 -37.15 -72.44 -2.86
CA LYS A 71 -36.04 -71.88 -2.08
C LYS A 71 -35.13 -70.94 -2.87
N LYS A 72 -34.92 -71.17 -4.16
CA LYS A 72 -34.15 -70.26 -5.03
C LYS A 72 -34.91 -68.95 -5.29
N ALA A 73 -36.23 -69.01 -5.43
CA ALA A 73 -37.08 -67.82 -5.57
C ALA A 73 -37.04 -66.97 -4.29
N GLU A 74 -37.21 -67.59 -3.12
CA GLU A 74 -37.13 -66.93 -1.81
C GLU A 74 -35.74 -66.27 -1.57
N ILE A 75 -34.65 -66.95 -1.94
CA ILE A 75 -33.29 -66.39 -1.90
C ILE A 75 -33.11 -65.26 -2.94
N MET A 76 -33.81 -65.30 -4.07
CA MET A 76 -33.74 -64.25 -5.09
C MET A 76 -34.52 -63.00 -4.65
N GLU A 77 -35.70 -63.17 -4.05
CA GLU A 77 -36.56 -62.10 -3.53
C GLU A 77 -35.90 -61.37 -2.34
N THR A 78 -35.29 -62.11 -1.41
CA THR A 78 -34.49 -61.51 -0.32
C THR A 78 -33.22 -60.79 -0.82
N ARG A 79 -32.63 -61.22 -1.94
CA ARG A 79 -31.53 -60.48 -2.60
C ARG A 79 -32.00 -59.26 -3.38
N LEU A 80 -33.19 -59.30 -3.98
CA LEU A 80 -33.79 -58.20 -4.71
C LEU A 80 -34.13 -57.06 -3.75
N THR A 81 -34.89 -57.34 -2.69
CA THR A 81 -35.22 -56.37 -1.63
C THR A 81 -33.98 -55.78 -0.96
N ALA A 82 -32.94 -56.58 -0.69
CA ALA A 82 -31.65 -56.08 -0.19
C ALA A 82 -30.85 -55.25 -1.21
N SER A 83 -31.14 -55.37 -2.51
CA SER A 83 -30.58 -54.51 -3.57
C SER A 83 -31.36 -53.21 -3.71
N GLU A 84 -32.69 -53.26 -3.61
CA GLU A 84 -33.59 -52.11 -3.62
C GLU A 84 -33.30 -51.16 -2.45
N ALA A 85 -33.20 -51.69 -1.22
CA ALA A 85 -32.83 -50.90 -0.04
C ALA A 85 -31.44 -50.22 -0.18
N LYS A 86 -30.49 -50.85 -0.90
CA LYS A 86 -29.19 -50.23 -1.22
C LYS A 86 -29.31 -49.16 -2.28
N ALA A 87 -30.19 -49.33 -3.27
CA ALA A 87 -30.48 -48.31 -4.28
C ALA A 87 -31.12 -47.07 -3.65
N GLU A 88 -32.12 -47.22 -2.77
CA GLU A 88 -32.71 -46.12 -1.99
C GLU A 88 -31.67 -45.41 -1.11
N THR A 89 -30.80 -46.17 -0.44
CA THR A 89 -29.68 -45.62 0.36
C THR A 89 -28.69 -44.84 -0.52
N MET A 90 -28.48 -45.25 -1.78
CA MET A 90 -27.61 -44.55 -2.71
C MET A 90 -28.28 -43.29 -3.27
N GLU A 91 -29.57 -43.36 -3.59
CA GLU A 91 -30.34 -42.22 -4.10
C GLU A 91 -30.48 -41.11 -3.05
N THR A 92 -30.77 -41.45 -1.80
CA THR A 92 -30.80 -40.49 -0.69
C THR A 92 -29.45 -39.81 -0.45
N ARG A 93 -28.34 -40.55 -0.56
CA ARG A 93 -26.98 -39.99 -0.51
C ARG A 93 -26.68 -39.08 -1.71
N LEU A 94 -27.09 -39.47 -2.92
CA LEU A 94 -26.94 -38.65 -4.13
C LEU A 94 -27.68 -37.32 -3.99
N ARG A 95 -28.98 -37.35 -3.68
CA ARG A 95 -29.80 -36.15 -3.44
C ARG A 95 -29.21 -35.24 -2.36
N THR A 96 -28.64 -35.83 -1.30
CA THR A 96 -27.95 -35.07 -0.24
C THR A 96 -26.68 -34.40 -0.75
N SER A 97 -25.89 -35.09 -1.58
CA SER A 97 -24.66 -34.53 -2.19
C SER A 97 -24.96 -33.47 -3.26
N GLU A 98 -26.04 -33.61 -4.02
CA GLU A 98 -26.50 -32.61 -4.98
C GLU A 98 -26.88 -31.30 -4.27
N LYS A 99 -27.55 -31.42 -3.12
CA LYS A 99 -27.91 -30.27 -2.29
C LYS A 99 -26.66 -29.54 -1.76
N THR A 100 -25.69 -30.25 -1.20
CA THR A 100 -24.47 -29.61 -0.68
C THR A 100 -23.59 -29.01 -1.79
N ILE A 101 -23.58 -29.61 -2.99
CA ILE A 101 -22.92 -29.02 -4.18
C ILE A 101 -23.57 -27.68 -4.57
N GLU A 102 -24.91 -27.57 -4.55
CA GLU A 102 -25.56 -26.30 -4.89
C GLU A 102 -25.39 -25.24 -3.77
N GLU A 103 -25.38 -25.64 -2.49
CA GLU A 103 -25.01 -24.76 -1.37
C GLU A 103 -23.57 -24.21 -1.55
N GLN A 104 -22.59 -25.08 -1.83
CA GLN A 104 -21.20 -24.66 -2.11
C GLN A 104 -21.08 -23.76 -3.35
N ARG A 105 -21.87 -23.99 -4.40
CA ARG A 105 -21.91 -23.10 -5.58
C ARG A 105 -22.44 -21.72 -5.24
N MET A 106 -23.41 -21.61 -4.33
CA MET A 106 -23.92 -20.32 -3.86
C MET A 106 -22.89 -19.56 -3.01
N GLU A 107 -22.19 -20.24 -2.11
CA GLU A 107 -21.06 -19.66 -1.38
C GLU A 107 -19.92 -19.21 -2.31
N LEU A 108 -19.60 -19.99 -3.34
CA LEU A 108 -18.59 -19.63 -4.34
C LEU A 108 -19.01 -18.41 -5.17
N ARG A 109 -20.29 -18.28 -5.53
CA ARG A 109 -20.84 -17.08 -6.18
C ARG A 109 -20.71 -15.85 -5.26
N GLN A 110 -21.05 -15.98 -3.98
CA GLN A 110 -20.99 -14.89 -3.00
C GLN A 110 -19.55 -14.45 -2.69
N THR A 111 -18.62 -15.39 -2.49
CA THR A 111 -17.20 -15.10 -2.26
C THR A 111 -16.55 -14.45 -3.48
N LYS A 112 -16.86 -14.92 -4.69
CA LYS A 112 -16.41 -14.26 -5.93
C LYS A 112 -16.94 -12.83 -6.07
N ALA A 113 -18.21 -12.58 -5.73
CA ALA A 113 -18.76 -11.22 -5.72
C ALA A 113 -18.04 -10.31 -4.70
N ARG A 114 -17.73 -10.81 -3.49
CA ARG A 114 -16.95 -10.09 -2.49
C ARG A 114 -15.51 -9.81 -2.95
N LEU A 115 -14.87 -10.77 -3.62
CA LEU A 115 -13.52 -10.61 -4.17
C LEU A 115 -13.47 -9.48 -5.20
N ASN A 116 -14.36 -9.49 -6.20
CA ASN A 116 -14.43 -8.44 -7.22
C ASN A 116 -14.65 -7.02 -6.63
N VAL A 117 -15.38 -6.90 -5.52
CA VAL A 117 -15.56 -5.61 -4.80
C VAL A 117 -14.28 -5.23 -4.07
N SER A 118 -13.60 -6.18 -3.42
CA SER A 118 -12.32 -5.95 -2.75
C SER A 118 -11.21 -5.55 -3.72
N GLU A 119 -11.16 -6.15 -4.92
CA GLU A 119 -10.19 -5.81 -5.97
C GLU A 119 -10.33 -4.34 -6.39
N ARG A 120 -11.57 -3.89 -6.68
CA ARG A 120 -11.86 -2.48 -7.00
C ARG A 120 -11.47 -1.52 -5.89
N TYR A 121 -11.69 -1.89 -4.63
CA TYR A 121 -11.28 -1.08 -3.48
C TYR A 121 -9.75 -0.95 -3.37
N VAL A 122 -9.01 -2.03 -3.65
CA VAL A 122 -7.54 -1.99 -3.71
C VAL A 122 -7.04 -1.12 -4.87
N GLU A 123 -7.67 -1.20 -6.05
CA GLU A 123 -7.36 -0.31 -7.18
C GLU A 123 -7.60 1.16 -6.86
N GLN A 124 -8.74 1.48 -6.22
CA GLN A 124 -9.05 2.84 -5.76
C GLN A 124 -8.01 3.33 -4.75
N LEU A 125 -7.74 2.56 -3.68
CA LEU A 125 -6.72 2.92 -2.68
C LEU A 125 -5.34 3.11 -3.29
N LYS A 126 -4.97 2.31 -4.30
CA LYS A 126 -3.71 2.50 -5.02
C LYS A 126 -3.67 3.84 -5.76
N SER A 127 -4.74 4.19 -6.48
CA SER A 127 -4.85 5.49 -7.16
C SER A 127 -4.83 6.67 -6.18
N GLU A 128 -5.48 6.54 -5.02
CA GLU A 128 -5.48 7.56 -3.97
C GLU A 128 -4.09 7.73 -3.34
N ASN A 129 -3.38 6.63 -3.03
CA ASN A 129 -2.00 6.67 -2.54
C ASN A 129 -1.04 7.31 -3.57
N GLU A 130 -1.18 7.00 -4.87
CA GLU A 130 -0.38 7.63 -5.93
C GLU A 130 -0.66 9.14 -6.05
N ALA A 131 -1.90 9.58 -5.86
CA ALA A 131 -2.25 11.00 -5.83
C ALA A 131 -1.72 11.70 -4.58
N GLN A 132 -1.83 11.08 -3.40
CA GLN A 132 -1.27 11.58 -2.15
C GLN A 132 0.25 11.70 -2.21
N ALA A 133 0.97 10.71 -2.75
CA ALA A 133 2.42 10.77 -2.91
C ALA A 133 2.86 11.96 -3.78
N LYS A 134 2.13 12.26 -4.87
CA LYS A 134 2.38 13.44 -5.71
C LYS A 134 2.15 14.75 -4.95
N SER A 135 1.06 14.83 -4.17
CA SER A 135 0.74 16.00 -3.34
C SER A 135 1.79 16.24 -2.24
N LEU A 136 2.25 15.18 -1.58
CA LEU A 136 3.31 15.24 -0.56
C LEU A 136 4.65 15.70 -1.14
N ASN A 137 5.02 15.22 -2.34
CA ASN A 137 6.23 15.68 -3.03
C ASN A 137 6.15 17.17 -3.40
N LEU A 138 4.99 17.64 -3.88
CA LEU A 138 4.78 19.06 -4.21
C LEU A 138 4.89 19.93 -2.95
N THR A 139 4.14 19.58 -1.90
CA THR A 139 4.18 20.25 -0.58
C THR A 139 5.60 20.28 -0.01
N GLY A 140 6.35 19.17 -0.15
CA GLY A 140 7.74 19.08 0.26
C GLY A 140 8.64 20.08 -0.47
N SER A 141 8.46 20.24 -1.79
CA SER A 141 9.22 21.21 -2.57
C SER A 141 8.92 22.67 -2.20
N GLU A 142 7.64 23.01 -1.98
CA GLU A 142 7.21 24.34 -1.52
C GLU A 142 7.78 24.68 -0.13
N VAL A 143 7.78 23.72 0.79
CA VAL A 143 8.37 23.89 2.14
C VAL A 143 9.88 24.13 2.05
N GLU A 144 10.61 23.45 1.17
CA GLU A 144 12.05 23.69 0.99
C GLU A 144 12.36 24.99 0.24
N GLU A 145 11.45 25.50 -0.60
CA GLU A 145 11.54 26.85 -1.17
C GLU A 145 11.34 27.93 -0.10
N LEU A 146 10.25 27.85 0.67
CA LEU A 146 9.98 28.77 1.78
C LEU A 146 11.09 28.74 2.85
N ARG A 147 11.70 27.57 3.11
CA ARG A 147 12.88 27.45 3.99
C ARG A 147 14.09 28.22 3.43
N ARG A 148 14.36 28.11 2.13
CA ARG A 148 15.45 28.85 1.46
C ARG A 148 15.18 30.36 1.42
N GLU A 149 13.97 30.79 1.05
CA GLU A 149 13.59 32.21 1.11
C GLU A 149 13.76 32.79 2.51
N ARG A 150 13.27 32.08 3.54
CA ARG A 150 13.39 32.51 4.93
C ARG A 150 14.85 32.59 5.37
N GLN A 151 15.73 31.69 4.89
CA GLN A 151 17.16 31.79 5.16
C GLN A 151 17.80 33.00 4.47
N ALA A 152 17.47 33.26 3.20
CA ALA A 152 17.95 34.42 2.44
C ALA A 152 17.50 35.76 3.05
N ARG A 153 16.33 35.79 3.71
CA ARG A 153 15.81 36.96 4.45
C ARG A 153 16.36 37.08 5.89
N ARG A 154 17.40 36.34 6.28
CA ARG A 154 18.10 36.56 7.58
C ARG A 154 19.31 37.45 7.36
N VAL A 155 19.28 38.66 7.92
CA VAL A 155 20.38 39.62 7.84
C VAL A 155 20.74 40.12 9.23
N SER A 156 21.98 39.88 9.65
CA SER A 156 22.47 40.29 10.96
C SER A 156 24.00 40.31 10.96
N PHE A 157 24.61 41.47 11.24
CA PHE A 157 26.05 41.58 11.44
C PHE A 157 26.40 42.27 12.76
N SER A 158 27.59 41.99 13.23
CA SER A 158 28.24 42.65 14.36
C SER A 158 29.75 42.59 14.13
N ALA A 159 30.43 43.73 14.22
CA ALA A 159 31.86 43.83 13.98
C ALA A 159 32.53 44.81 14.96
N ALA A 160 33.79 44.56 15.30
CA ALA A 160 34.64 45.43 16.11
C ALA A 160 35.76 46.05 15.25
N LEU A 161 36.27 47.21 15.68
CA LEU A 161 37.20 48.01 14.87
C LEU A 161 38.46 47.22 14.49
N GLN A 162 38.99 46.47 15.46
CA GLN A 162 40.17 45.61 15.39
C GLN A 162 41.47 46.36 15.08
N THR A 163 42.23 46.58 16.14
CA THR A 163 43.63 46.98 16.07
C THR A 163 44.50 45.82 16.55
N SER A 164 45.67 45.59 15.92
CA SER A 164 46.62 44.54 16.35
C SER A 164 47.30 44.87 17.69
N GLU A 165 47.27 46.14 18.09
CA GLU A 165 47.75 46.66 19.34
C GLU A 165 46.67 47.54 19.97
N ALA A 166 46.62 47.65 21.30
CA ALA A 166 45.66 48.52 21.97
C ALA A 166 45.99 49.99 21.72
N GLY A 167 45.06 50.78 21.18
CA GLY A 167 45.35 52.15 20.80
C GLY A 167 44.18 52.92 20.19
N HIS A 168 44.45 54.20 19.90
CA HIS A 168 43.48 55.11 19.29
C HIS A 168 43.58 55.14 17.77
N THR A 169 42.44 55.07 17.10
CA THR A 169 42.27 55.39 15.68
C THR A 169 41.85 56.86 15.55
N GLY A 170 42.59 57.62 14.74
CA GLY A 170 42.51 59.09 14.72
C GLY A 170 43.44 59.75 15.77
N PRO A 171 43.40 61.08 15.92
CA PRO A 171 42.51 62.02 15.23
C PRO A 171 42.88 62.25 13.77
N PHE A 172 41.87 62.31 12.90
CA PHE A 172 42.02 62.68 11.49
C PHE A 172 41.54 64.12 11.24
N PRO A 173 42.14 64.87 10.30
CA PRO A 173 41.76 66.26 10.04
C PRO A 173 40.37 66.41 9.40
N VAL A 174 39.86 65.35 8.77
CA VAL A 174 38.55 65.29 8.09
C VAL A 174 37.75 64.07 8.56
N ALA A 175 36.44 64.07 8.31
CA ALA A 175 35.58 62.94 8.65
C ALA A 175 35.97 61.70 7.81
N THR A 176 36.31 60.60 8.48
CA THR A 176 36.94 59.44 7.83
C THR A 176 36.11 58.18 8.09
N PRO A 177 35.72 57.39 7.07
CA PRO A 177 35.05 56.12 7.25
C PRO A 177 35.84 55.16 8.15
N LEU A 178 35.17 54.49 9.08
CA LEU A 178 35.77 53.45 9.93
C LEU A 178 35.49 52.06 9.35
N VAL A 179 36.52 51.22 9.30
CA VAL A 179 36.45 49.84 8.79
C VAL A 179 36.57 48.89 9.97
N TYR A 180 35.47 48.23 10.35
CA TYR A 180 35.44 47.31 11.50
C TYR A 180 35.84 45.91 11.02
N ARG A 181 37.12 45.56 11.20
CA ARG A 181 37.72 44.38 10.55
C ARG A 181 37.42 43.07 11.26
N TYR A 182 37.19 43.10 12.57
CA TYR A 182 36.87 41.89 13.33
C TYR A 182 35.38 41.58 13.24
N VAL A 183 35.02 40.63 12.38
CA VAL A 183 33.64 40.18 12.22
C VAL A 183 33.28 39.19 13.35
N ILE A 184 32.38 39.61 14.24
CA ILE A 184 31.78 38.76 15.27
C ILE A 184 30.66 37.91 14.64
N THR A 185 29.89 38.48 13.72
CA THR A 185 28.80 37.81 12.99
C THR A 185 28.53 38.55 11.68
N ASN A 186 28.19 37.82 10.60
CA ASN A 186 27.77 38.39 9.31
C ASN A 186 26.77 37.48 8.59
N VAL A 187 25.64 37.18 9.23
CA VAL A 187 24.58 36.36 8.63
C VAL A 187 23.96 37.14 7.47
N GLY A 188 23.95 36.52 6.28
CA GLY A 188 23.49 37.13 5.03
C GLY A 188 24.57 37.93 4.28
N ASP A 189 25.82 37.91 4.75
CA ASP A 189 27.02 38.49 4.11
C ASP A 189 26.87 39.96 3.65
N ALA A 190 25.97 40.69 4.31
CA ALA A 190 25.60 42.06 3.97
C ALA A 190 26.62 43.11 4.45
N TYR A 191 27.51 42.75 5.39
CA TYR A 191 28.59 43.61 5.84
C TYR A 191 29.93 43.25 5.17
N ASN A 192 30.65 44.26 4.68
CA ASN A 192 31.96 44.10 4.06
C ASN A 192 33.09 44.61 5.00
N PRO A 193 33.86 43.71 5.64
CA PRO A 193 34.93 44.08 6.59
C PRO A 193 36.18 44.70 5.92
N ASN A 194 36.25 44.74 4.59
CA ASN A 194 37.32 45.43 3.87
C ASN A 194 37.01 46.92 3.67
N THR A 195 35.73 47.30 3.59
CA THR A 195 35.29 48.67 3.31
C THR A 195 34.59 49.35 4.49
N GLY A 196 34.13 48.59 5.49
CA GLY A 196 33.38 49.13 6.63
C GLY A 196 31.88 49.30 6.37
N VAL A 197 31.40 48.84 5.21
CA VAL A 197 30.06 49.16 4.69
C VAL A 197 29.11 47.97 4.82
N PHE A 198 27.94 48.22 5.39
CA PHE A 198 26.76 47.38 5.25
C PHE A 198 25.99 47.76 3.98
N THR A 199 25.53 46.79 3.20
CA THR A 199 24.66 46.98 2.03
C THR A 199 23.38 46.16 2.22
N ALA A 200 22.20 46.78 2.15
CA ALA A 200 20.94 46.08 2.36
C ALA A 200 20.65 45.06 1.23
N PRO A 201 20.60 43.74 1.50
CA PRO A 201 20.35 42.73 0.47
C PRO A 201 18.86 42.55 0.18
N VAL A 202 17.99 42.96 1.11
CA VAL A 202 16.54 42.92 0.99
C VAL A 202 15.96 44.24 1.49
N ARG A 203 14.80 44.62 0.96
CA ARG A 203 14.05 45.78 1.44
C ARG A 203 13.46 45.47 2.83
N GLY A 204 13.57 46.39 3.77
CA GLY A 204 13.08 46.16 5.14
C GLY A 204 13.47 47.22 6.16
N VAL A 205 13.02 47.02 7.40
CA VAL A 205 13.40 47.87 8.54
C VAL A 205 14.58 47.25 9.28
N TYR A 206 15.68 47.98 9.31
CA TYR A 206 16.94 47.57 9.94
C TYR A 206 17.23 48.40 11.19
N LEU A 207 17.74 47.77 12.23
CA LEU A 207 18.18 48.43 13.47
C LEU A 207 19.70 48.39 13.54
N PHE A 208 20.33 49.57 13.61
CA PHE A 208 21.77 49.74 13.72
C PHE A 208 22.17 50.30 15.08
N PHE A 209 23.31 49.85 15.59
CA PHE A 209 23.93 50.36 16.80
C PHE A 209 25.42 50.61 16.58
N VAL A 210 25.93 51.68 17.17
CA VAL A 210 27.36 51.94 17.28
C VAL A 210 27.70 52.21 18.74
N PHE A 211 28.58 51.38 19.30
CA PHE A 211 29.12 51.55 20.65
C PHE A 211 30.60 51.92 20.54
N LEU A 212 31.02 52.96 21.26
CA LEU A 212 32.40 53.44 21.24
C LEU A 212 33.04 53.32 22.62
N HIS A 213 34.36 53.20 22.62
CA HIS A 213 35.20 53.59 23.74
C HIS A 213 36.24 54.60 23.26
N ALA A 214 36.59 55.56 24.10
CA ALA A 214 37.72 56.45 23.86
C ALA A 214 38.29 56.99 25.18
N GLY A 215 39.59 57.24 25.20
CA GLY A 215 40.20 58.06 26.25
C GLY A 215 39.81 59.53 26.09
N GLY A 216 39.53 60.21 27.19
CA GLY A 216 39.36 61.66 27.24
C GLY A 216 40.65 62.40 26.93
N HIS A 217 40.54 63.56 26.30
CA HIS A 217 41.67 64.40 25.90
C HIS A 217 41.25 65.87 25.80
N ALA A 218 42.17 66.79 26.08
CA ALA A 218 41.89 68.22 26.01
C ALA A 218 41.41 68.65 24.60
N SER A 219 42.08 68.16 23.55
CA SER A 219 41.90 68.63 22.17
C SER A 219 41.22 67.65 21.21
N ASN A 220 41.00 66.40 21.64
CA ASN A 220 40.38 65.36 20.80
C ASN A 220 39.02 64.98 21.39
N THR A 221 38.01 64.87 20.54
CA THR A 221 36.67 64.42 20.94
C THR A 221 36.54 62.91 20.75
N ALA A 222 35.52 62.31 21.34
CA ALA A 222 35.14 60.93 21.05
C ALA A 222 33.84 60.97 20.28
N GLY A 223 33.86 60.66 18.98
CA GLY A 223 32.61 60.69 18.23
C GLY A 223 32.66 60.13 16.83
N VAL A 224 31.56 59.47 16.47
CA VAL A 224 31.30 58.95 15.13
C VAL A 224 29.88 59.28 14.72
N SER A 225 29.65 59.36 13.42
CA SER A 225 28.32 59.47 12.81
C SER A 225 27.99 58.23 11.99
N LEU A 226 26.75 57.75 12.11
CA LEU A 226 26.17 56.76 11.23
C LEU A 226 25.65 57.46 9.97
N HIS A 227 25.95 56.92 8.80
CA HIS A 227 25.52 57.45 7.50
C HIS A 227 24.69 56.43 6.72
N LYS A 228 23.65 56.90 6.03
CA LYS A 228 22.90 56.17 4.99
C LYS A 228 23.17 56.84 3.65
N ASN A 229 23.67 56.11 2.65
CA ASN A 229 23.92 56.62 1.29
C ASN A 229 24.78 57.89 1.18
N GLY A 230 25.52 58.25 2.23
CA GLY A 230 26.30 59.50 2.33
C GLY A 230 25.74 60.50 3.34
N ASP A 231 24.43 60.51 3.54
CA ASP A 231 23.71 61.41 4.45
C ASP A 231 23.91 61.01 5.92
N HIS A 232 24.01 62.01 6.79
CA HIS A 232 24.13 61.81 8.24
C HIS A 232 22.79 61.38 8.84
N VAL A 233 22.80 60.30 9.63
CA VAL A 233 21.62 59.76 10.33
C VAL A 233 21.65 60.16 11.81
N VAL A 234 22.59 59.61 12.58
CA VAL A 234 22.75 59.86 14.02
C VAL A 234 24.22 59.97 14.38
N ILE A 235 24.51 60.67 15.49
CA ILE A 235 25.87 60.84 16.03
C ILE A 235 25.96 60.24 17.43
N ALA A 236 27.02 59.50 17.70
CA ALA A 236 27.47 59.19 19.05
C ALA A 236 28.64 60.13 19.36
N TYR A 237 28.52 61.00 20.36
CA TYR A 237 29.52 62.03 20.65
C TYR A 237 29.68 62.28 22.15
N ALA A 238 30.93 62.45 22.59
CA ALA A 238 31.31 62.97 23.89
C ALA A 238 32.61 63.78 23.79
N HIS A 239 32.79 64.76 24.67
CA HIS A 239 34.08 65.41 24.91
C HIS A 239 34.32 65.48 26.41
N GLN A 240 35.47 64.97 26.84
CA GLN A 240 35.93 64.99 28.22
C GLN A 240 37.46 65.10 28.19
N THR A 241 38.03 65.87 29.12
CA THR A 241 39.47 66.20 29.13
C THR A 241 40.36 65.09 29.67
N SER A 242 39.80 64.10 30.37
CA SER A 242 40.50 63.01 31.04
C SER A 242 39.60 61.76 31.20
N LEU A 243 40.17 60.67 31.74
CA LEU A 243 39.51 59.36 31.94
C LEU A 243 39.03 58.73 30.61
N SER A 244 37.89 58.06 30.60
CA SER A 244 37.32 57.39 29.42
C SER A 244 35.85 57.75 29.23
N VAL A 245 35.42 57.80 27.97
CA VAL A 245 34.03 58.04 27.56
C VAL A 245 33.54 56.90 26.66
N ASN A 246 32.24 56.58 26.76
CA ASN A 246 31.61 55.50 25.99
C ASN A 246 30.38 55.99 25.17
N PRO A 247 30.51 57.05 24.34
CA PRO A 247 29.37 57.57 23.59
C PRO A 247 28.84 56.50 22.62
N SER A 248 27.53 56.25 22.67
CA SER A 248 26.88 55.20 21.88
C SER A 248 25.55 55.70 21.35
N ASN A 249 25.15 55.29 20.14
CA ASN A 249 23.87 55.67 19.54
C ASN A 249 23.41 54.63 18.49
N GLY A 250 22.17 54.71 18.03
CA GLY A 250 21.59 53.80 17.05
C GLY A 250 20.35 54.37 16.37
N ALA A 251 19.90 53.71 15.31
CA ALA A 251 18.72 54.12 14.56
C ALA A 251 18.03 52.92 13.88
N SER A 252 16.70 52.96 13.83
CA SER A 252 15.90 52.10 12.95
C SER A 252 15.70 52.79 11.61
N LEU A 253 16.06 52.13 10.51
CA LEU A 253 16.04 52.67 9.16
C LEU A 253 15.26 51.76 8.21
N LEU A 254 14.32 52.33 7.45
CA LEU A 254 13.81 51.69 6.24
C LEU A 254 14.89 51.78 5.17
N LEU A 255 15.33 50.63 4.68
CA LEU A 255 16.32 50.50 3.60
C LEU A 255 15.69 49.81 2.40
N GLU A 256 16.01 50.33 1.22
CA GLU A 256 15.78 49.71 -0.08
C GLU A 256 16.97 48.80 -0.44
N VAL A 257 16.78 47.89 -1.39
CA VAL A 257 17.86 46.98 -1.83
C VAL A 257 19.02 47.79 -2.42
N GLY A 258 20.23 47.56 -1.91
CA GLY A 258 21.43 48.29 -2.31
C GLY A 258 21.70 49.59 -1.53
N ASP A 259 20.81 50.01 -0.62
CA ASP A 259 21.12 51.10 0.31
C ASP A 259 22.33 50.73 1.18
N VAL A 260 23.26 51.68 1.34
CA VAL A 260 24.50 51.49 2.10
C VAL A 260 24.48 52.22 3.43
N VAL A 261 24.92 51.54 4.50
CA VAL A 261 25.03 52.09 5.85
C VAL A 261 26.44 51.86 6.39
N TYR A 262 27.06 52.92 6.92
CA TYR A 262 28.45 52.88 7.40
C TYR A 262 28.73 53.99 8.41
N VAL A 263 29.86 53.89 9.11
CA VAL A 263 30.25 54.80 10.19
C VAL A 263 31.42 55.68 9.76
N LYS A 264 31.39 56.98 10.10
CA LYS A 264 32.51 57.91 9.93
C LYS A 264 32.97 58.43 11.29
N LEU A 265 34.28 58.40 11.55
CA LEU A 265 34.92 59.14 12.63
C LEU A 265 34.77 60.65 12.38
N TRP A 266 34.40 61.40 13.40
CA TRP A 266 34.20 62.86 13.28
C TRP A 266 35.56 63.58 13.14
N PRO A 267 35.63 64.77 12.51
CA PRO A 267 36.88 65.50 12.37
C PRO A 267 37.52 65.80 13.73
N LYS A 268 38.83 65.52 13.87
CA LYS A 268 39.61 65.63 15.11
C LYS A 268 39.12 64.74 16.27
N ALA A 269 38.18 63.83 16.03
CA ALA A 269 37.78 62.82 16.99
C ALA A 269 38.68 61.59 16.92
N TRP A 270 38.73 60.82 18.01
CA TRP A 270 39.38 59.52 18.05
C TRP A 270 38.49 58.46 18.73
N VAL A 271 38.78 57.20 18.45
CA VAL A 271 38.17 56.03 19.11
C VAL A 271 39.25 55.05 19.51
N PHE A 272 39.08 54.36 20.63
CA PHE A 272 40.02 53.36 21.12
C PHE A 272 39.48 51.95 20.86
N ASP A 273 40.37 51.03 20.49
CA ASP A 273 40.06 49.61 20.50
C ASP A 273 41.25 48.77 21.00
N SER A 274 40.97 47.52 21.33
CA SER A 274 41.95 46.53 21.79
C SER A 274 41.44 45.11 21.51
N ASN A 275 42.17 44.09 21.98
CA ASN A 275 41.72 42.70 21.99
C ASN A 275 40.41 42.46 22.79
N ASN A 276 39.92 43.45 23.54
CA ASN A 276 38.62 43.40 24.22
C ASN A 276 37.44 43.93 23.36
N HIS A 277 37.69 44.37 22.13
CA HIS A 277 36.65 44.75 21.15
C HIS A 277 35.67 45.82 21.67
N HIS A 278 36.20 46.94 22.15
CA HIS A 278 35.42 47.99 22.80
C HIS A 278 34.56 48.80 21.82
N THR A 279 35.07 49.03 20.61
CA THR A 279 34.43 49.88 19.60
C THR A 279 33.76 48.99 18.55
N THR A 280 32.43 48.96 18.53
CA THR A 280 31.63 48.02 17.72
C THR A 280 30.57 48.71 16.86
N PHE A 281 30.24 48.10 15.74
CA PHE A 281 29.17 48.47 14.83
C PHE A 281 28.36 47.22 14.47
N SER A 282 27.05 47.27 14.68
CA SER A 282 26.14 46.15 14.48
C SER A 282 24.88 46.60 13.74
N GLY A 283 24.26 45.69 13.02
CA GLY A 283 23.00 45.94 12.33
C GLY A 283 22.21 44.66 12.05
N HIS A 284 20.90 44.74 12.24
CA HIS A 284 19.99 43.60 12.16
C HIS A 284 18.73 43.97 11.38
N LEU A 285 18.29 43.10 10.46
CA LEU A 285 16.95 43.19 9.87
C LEU A 285 15.92 42.82 10.93
N LEU A 286 15.01 43.74 11.25
CA LEU A 286 13.87 43.46 12.13
C LEU A 286 12.79 42.69 11.36
N PHE A 287 12.42 43.18 10.18
CA PHE A 287 11.47 42.54 9.28
C PHE A 287 11.62 43.08 7.84
N PRO A 288 11.48 42.21 6.81
CA PRO A 288 11.40 42.63 5.42
C PRO A 288 10.06 43.35 5.13
N MET A 289 10.00 44.11 4.04
CA MET A 289 8.88 44.99 3.66
C MET A 289 8.48 44.88 2.19
#